data_AF-A0AAV0XDP4-F1
#
_entry.id   AF-A0AAV0XDP4-F1
#
_cell.length_a   1.000
_cell.length_b   1.000
_cell.length_c   1.000
_cell.angle_alpha   90.00
_cell.angle_beta   90.00
_cell.angle_gamma   90.00
#
_symmetry.space_group_name_H-M   'P 1'
#
loop_
_entity.id
_entity.type
_entity.pdbx_description
1 polymer ?
#
loop_
_entity_poly.entity_id
_entity_poly.type
_entity_poly.pdbx_seq_one_letter_code
_entity_poly.pdbx_strand_id
1 'polypeptide(L)'
;MNSKNNKLNFMHLGRSLESSLYPSLVRVLSEAHRADAISYNHKFKKIFMNRLAEDLWYNNPLYPERKRTSVCSMPFAVVSNDLFRIPDTFSWGVSRDQAATIIQSAYRAHIVRIQPDVAEMRAFWRALTTKGRK
;
A
#
# COMPACT_ATOMS: atom_id res chain seq x y z
N MET A 1 -35.09 -11.08 -29.27
CA MET A 1 -34.06 -10.68 -28.28
C MET A 1 -33.98 -9.15 -28.23
N ASN A 2 -34.07 -8.58 -27.03
CA ASN A 2 -34.52 -7.20 -26.79
C ASN A 2 -33.37 -6.16 -26.89
N SER A 3 -33.13 -5.65 -28.11
CA SER A 3 -32.10 -4.65 -28.42
C SER A 3 -32.22 -3.35 -27.60
N LYS A 4 -33.44 -2.93 -27.24
CA LYS A 4 -33.69 -1.73 -26.44
C LYS A 4 -33.19 -1.87 -24.99
N ASN A 5 -33.35 -3.04 -24.39
CA ASN A 5 -32.83 -3.32 -23.04
C ASN A 5 -31.30 -3.33 -23.01
N ASN A 6 -30.65 -3.86 -24.05
CA ASN A 6 -29.19 -3.82 -24.14
C ASN A 6 -28.66 -2.39 -24.24
N LYS A 7 -29.29 -1.52 -25.04
CA LYS A 7 -28.87 -0.12 -25.18
C LYS A 7 -29.00 0.68 -23.88
N LEU A 8 -30.07 0.46 -23.12
CA LEU A 8 -30.27 1.07 -21.80
C LEU A 8 -29.23 0.58 -20.78
N ASN A 9 -28.93 -0.72 -20.78
CA ASN A 9 -27.89 -1.29 -19.92
C ASN A 9 -26.49 -0.74 -20.24
N PHE A 10 -26.16 -0.56 -21.52
CA PHE A 10 -24.89 0.06 -21.93
C PHE A 10 -24.77 1.52 -21.48
N MET A 11 -25.84 2.31 -21.62
CA MET A 11 -25.83 3.71 -21.14
C MET A 11 -25.73 3.79 -19.62
N HIS A 12 -26.37 2.89 -18.90
CA HIS A 12 -26.26 2.83 -17.44
C HIS A 12 -24.86 2.39 -16.99
N LEU A 13 -24.28 1.41 -17.67
CA LEU A 13 -22.91 0.95 -17.42
C LEU A 13 -21.90 2.07 -17.68
N GLY A 14 -22.02 2.76 -18.82
CA GLY A 14 -21.17 3.92 -19.14
C GLY A 14 -21.22 4.98 -18.05
N ARG A 15 -22.42 5.32 -17.57
CA ARG A 15 -22.61 6.31 -16.50
C ARG A 15 -22.00 5.88 -15.16
N SER A 16 -22.11 4.59 -14.80
CA SER A 16 -21.48 4.04 -13.60
C SER A 16 -19.94 3.99 -13.70
N LEU A 17 -19.40 3.67 -14.89
CA LEU A 17 -17.97 3.69 -15.16
C LEU A 17 -17.41 5.12 -15.11
N GLU A 18 -18.08 6.08 -15.71
CA GLU A 18 -17.65 7.48 -15.72
C GLU A 18 -17.73 8.13 -14.34
N SER A 19 -18.77 7.84 -13.56
CA SER A 19 -18.96 8.45 -12.24
C SER A 19 -18.04 7.90 -11.15
N SER A 20 -17.69 6.61 -11.23
CA SER A 20 -16.93 5.94 -10.16
C SER A 20 -15.53 5.53 -10.62
N LEU A 21 -15.41 4.82 -11.74
CA LEU A 21 -14.12 4.26 -12.17
C LEU A 21 -13.15 5.33 -12.65
N TYR A 22 -13.60 6.29 -13.47
CA TYR A 22 -12.70 7.30 -14.03
C TYR A 22 -12.06 8.20 -12.95
N PRO A 23 -12.82 8.76 -11.98
CA PRO A 23 -12.22 9.51 -10.88
C PRO A 23 -11.26 8.68 -10.03
N SER A 24 -11.58 7.41 -9.77
CA SER A 24 -10.72 6.48 -9.04
C SER A 24 -9.40 6.22 -9.78
N LEU A 25 -9.46 5.99 -11.10
CA LEU A 25 -8.26 5.83 -11.92
C LEU A 25 -7.36 7.06 -11.86
N VAL A 26 -7.93 8.26 -11.99
CA VAL A 26 -7.17 9.51 -11.91
C VAL A 26 -6.47 9.65 -10.55
N ARG A 27 -7.18 9.41 -9.44
CA ARG A 27 -6.59 9.46 -8.09
C ARG A 27 -5.45 8.47 -7.92
N VAL A 28 -5.71 7.20 -8.22
CA VAL A 28 -4.75 6.11 -7.99
C VAL A 28 -3.52 6.24 -8.89
N LEU A 29 -3.68 6.63 -10.16
CA LEU A 29 -2.55 6.89 -11.05
C LEU A 29 -1.76 8.12 -10.63
N SER A 30 -2.42 9.17 -10.15
CA SER A 30 -1.73 10.36 -9.62
C SER A 30 -0.90 10.03 -8.38
N GLU A 31 -1.43 9.21 -7.47
CA GLU A 31 -0.66 8.70 -6.32
C GLU A 31 0.54 7.86 -6.76
N ALA A 32 0.32 6.93 -7.70
CA ALA A 32 1.38 6.07 -8.23
C ALA A 32 2.51 6.90 -8.88
N HIS A 33 2.14 7.94 -9.62
CA HIS A 33 3.10 8.85 -10.24
C HIS A 33 3.91 9.62 -9.19
N ARG A 34 3.24 10.17 -8.17
CA ARG A 34 3.90 10.88 -7.05
C ARG A 34 4.83 9.97 -6.24
N ALA A 35 4.52 8.68 -6.18
CA ALA A 35 5.33 7.67 -5.51
C ALA A 35 6.45 7.09 -6.39
N ASP A 36 6.58 7.54 -7.65
CA ASP A 36 7.48 6.97 -8.66
C ASP A 36 7.33 5.44 -8.84
N ALA A 37 6.11 4.94 -8.60
CA ALA A 37 5.82 3.50 -8.55
C ALA A 37 5.59 2.89 -9.94
N ILE A 38 5.27 3.72 -10.94
CA ILE A 38 4.91 3.29 -12.30
C ILE A 38 6.12 2.66 -13.01
N SER A 39 7.28 3.32 -12.94
CA SER A 39 8.45 2.94 -13.73
C SER A 39 9.33 1.88 -13.05
N TYR A 40 9.29 1.80 -11.71
CA TYR A 40 10.30 1.07 -10.93
C TYR A 40 9.80 -0.19 -10.22
N ASN A 41 8.49 -0.39 -10.14
CA ASN A 41 7.95 -1.52 -9.39
C ASN A 41 7.53 -2.66 -10.33
N HIS A 42 8.26 -3.78 -10.32
CA HIS A 42 7.87 -4.99 -11.06
C HIS A 42 6.51 -5.56 -10.62
N LYS A 43 6.02 -5.17 -9.43
CA LYS A 43 4.69 -5.49 -8.90
C LYS A 43 3.70 -4.35 -9.10
N PHE A 44 4.04 -3.31 -9.87
CA PHE A 44 3.19 -2.13 -10.11
C PHE A 44 1.77 -2.55 -10.48
N LYS A 45 1.61 -3.42 -11.48
CA LYS A 45 0.29 -3.92 -11.90
C LYS A 45 -0.51 -4.51 -10.73
N LYS A 46 0.10 -5.34 -9.90
CA LYS A 46 -0.58 -5.96 -8.75
C LYS A 46 -0.98 -4.93 -7.70
N ILE A 47 -0.05 -4.03 -7.34
CA ILE A 47 -0.29 -2.98 -6.35
C ILE A 47 -1.35 -2.00 -6.86
N PHE A 48 -1.28 -1.62 -8.13
CA PHE A 48 -2.24 -0.76 -8.79
C PHE A 48 -3.65 -1.33 -8.74
N MET A 49 -3.83 -2.60 -9.11
CA MET A 49 -5.15 -3.25 -9.05
C MET A 49 -5.69 -3.28 -7.61
N ASN A 50 -4.83 -3.56 -6.64
CA ASN A 50 -5.21 -3.56 -5.23
C ASN A 50 -5.61 -2.16 -4.72
N ARG A 51 -4.83 -1.12 -5.06
CA ARG A 51 -5.13 0.28 -4.73
C ARG A 51 -6.40 0.78 -5.42
N LEU A 52 -6.63 0.35 -6.67
CA LEU A 52 -7.83 0.70 -7.40
C LEU A 52 -9.07 0.05 -6.79
N ALA A 53 -9.00 -1.23 -6.43
CA ALA A 53 -10.08 -1.91 -5.72
C ALA A 53 -10.37 -1.24 -4.37
N GLU A 54 -9.34 -0.83 -3.65
CA GLU A 54 -9.45 -0.09 -2.40
C GLU A 54 -10.14 1.28 -2.58
N ASP A 55 -9.69 2.10 -3.54
CA ASP A 55 -10.30 3.40 -3.79
C ASP A 55 -11.76 3.27 -4.26
N LEU A 56 -12.06 2.29 -5.11
CA LEU A 56 -13.44 2.00 -5.56
C LEU A 56 -14.34 1.55 -4.41
N TRP A 57 -13.81 0.79 -3.45
CA TRP A 57 -14.56 0.38 -2.27
C TRP A 57 -14.91 1.55 -1.37
N TYR A 58 -13.95 2.43 -1.09
CA TYR A 58 -14.16 3.60 -0.23
C TYR A 58 -15.06 4.66 -0.84
N ASN A 59 -14.97 4.82 -2.17
CA ASN A 59 -15.71 5.85 -2.89
C ASN A 59 -16.95 5.29 -3.60
N ASN A 60 -17.46 4.13 -3.18
CA ASN A 60 -18.67 3.57 -3.75
C ASN A 60 -19.89 4.41 -3.35
N PRO A 61 -20.59 5.07 -4.30
CA PRO A 61 -21.70 5.95 -3.98
C PRO A 61 -22.91 5.21 -3.39
N LEU A 62 -23.03 3.89 -3.63
CA LEU A 62 -24.10 3.06 -3.08
C LEU A 62 -23.89 2.72 -1.60
N TYR A 63 -22.66 2.88 -1.10
CA TYR A 63 -22.26 2.49 0.25
C TYR A 63 -21.38 3.58 0.91
N PRO A 64 -21.93 4.78 1.19
CA PRO A 64 -21.17 5.90 1.75
C PRO A 64 -20.54 5.60 3.11
N GLU A 65 -21.12 4.68 3.88
CA GLU A 65 -20.65 4.23 5.19
C GLU A 65 -19.29 3.51 5.13
N ARG A 66 -18.88 3.03 3.95
CA ARG A 66 -17.58 2.36 3.76
C ARG A 66 -16.40 3.30 3.76
N LYS A 67 -16.65 4.61 3.67
CA LYS A 67 -15.60 5.63 3.73
C LYS A 67 -14.86 5.51 5.08
N ARG A 68 -13.59 5.05 5.04
CA ARG A 68 -12.71 4.76 6.20
C ARG A 68 -12.94 3.41 6.90
N THR A 69 -13.64 2.48 6.27
CA THR A 69 -13.60 1.07 6.70
C THR A 69 -12.25 0.44 6.38
N SER A 70 -11.84 -0.61 7.11
CA SER A 70 -10.60 -1.33 6.77
C SER A 70 -10.76 -2.07 5.44
N VAL A 71 -9.71 -2.15 4.62
CA VAL A 71 -9.68 -3.02 3.42
C VAL A 71 -10.04 -4.46 3.77
N CYS A 72 -9.69 -4.90 4.98
CA CYS A 72 -9.97 -6.25 5.47
C CYS A 72 -11.47 -6.53 5.65
N SER A 73 -12.34 -5.51 5.68
CA SER A 73 -13.79 -5.71 5.70
C SER A 73 -14.40 -6.01 4.32
N MET A 74 -13.60 -5.99 3.25
CA MET A 74 -14.07 -6.38 1.93
C MET A 74 -14.41 -7.88 1.93
N PRO A 75 -15.61 -8.30 1.46
CA PRO A 75 -16.01 -9.71 1.45
C PRO A 75 -15.02 -10.64 0.74
N PHE A 76 -14.34 -10.14 -0.30
CA PHE A 76 -13.36 -10.89 -1.08
C PHE A 76 -11.95 -10.88 -0.47
N ALA A 77 -11.67 -10.04 0.53
CA ALA A 77 -10.39 -10.04 1.26
C ALA A 77 -10.33 -11.14 2.34
N VAL A 78 -11.49 -11.63 2.79
CA VAL A 78 -11.63 -12.62 3.87
C VAL A 78 -11.12 -14.03 3.47
N VAL A 79 -11.03 -14.32 2.17
CA VAL A 79 -10.73 -15.69 1.65
C VAL A 79 -9.26 -16.11 1.84
N SER A 80 -8.34 -15.22 2.24
CA SER A 80 -6.89 -15.53 2.37
C SER A 80 -6.38 -15.60 3.81
N ASN A 81 -7.26 -15.82 4.78
CA ASN A 81 -6.89 -15.72 6.18
C ASN A 81 -6.44 -17.07 6.75
N ASP A 82 -5.13 -17.24 6.86
CA ASP A 82 -4.50 -18.08 7.90
C ASP A 82 -3.03 -17.68 8.17
N LEU A 83 -2.34 -16.99 7.25
CA LEU A 83 -0.89 -16.75 7.40
C LEU A 83 -0.38 -15.33 7.08
N PHE A 84 -1.22 -14.41 6.62
CA PHE A 84 -0.77 -13.09 6.20
C PHE A 84 -1.51 -11.99 6.95
N ARG A 85 -0.78 -11.18 7.73
CA ARG A 85 -1.26 -9.84 8.12
C ARG A 85 -1.53 -9.06 6.85
N ILE A 86 -2.79 -9.02 6.44
CA ILE A 86 -3.23 -8.18 5.33
C ILE A 86 -2.98 -6.74 5.80
N PRO A 87 -2.17 -5.94 5.08
CA PRO A 87 -1.93 -4.56 5.48
C PRO A 87 -3.25 -3.79 5.46
N ASP A 88 -3.46 -2.90 6.44
CA ASP A 88 -4.67 -2.06 6.56
C ASP A 88 -4.91 -1.18 5.32
N THR A 89 -3.88 -0.99 4.50
CA THR A 89 -3.89 -0.19 3.27
C THR A 89 -2.82 -0.77 2.34
N PHE A 90 -3.10 -0.89 1.05
CA PHE A 90 -2.02 -1.22 0.11
C PHE A 90 -1.09 0.00 -0.01
N SER A 91 0.23 -0.21 0.05
CA SER A 91 1.21 0.88 -0.14
C SER A 91 1.91 0.73 -1.48
N TRP A 92 2.32 1.86 -2.06
CA TRP A 92 3.13 1.90 -3.29
C TRP A 92 4.56 1.40 -3.09
N GLY A 93 4.92 1.04 -1.86
CA GLY A 93 6.28 0.72 -1.45
C GLY A 93 7.09 1.98 -1.13
N VAL A 94 8.40 1.82 -1.07
CA VAL A 94 9.35 2.89 -0.82
C VAL A 94 9.88 3.37 -2.18
N SER A 95 9.93 4.68 -2.39
CA SER A 95 10.53 5.24 -3.62
C SER A 95 12.03 4.92 -3.71
N ARG A 96 12.61 5.03 -4.90
CA ARG A 96 14.04 4.75 -5.11
C ARG A 96 14.94 5.58 -4.20
N ASP A 97 14.67 6.87 -4.08
CA ASP A 97 15.48 7.79 -3.28
C ASP A 97 15.33 7.54 -1.78
N GLN A 98 14.11 7.23 -1.33
CA GLN A 98 13.88 6.82 0.05
C GLN A 98 14.58 5.49 0.35
N ALA A 99 14.52 4.51 -0.55
CA ALA A 99 15.19 3.23 -0.39
C ALA A 99 16.71 3.41 -0.34
N ALA A 100 17.26 4.24 -1.24
CA ALA A 100 18.68 4.60 -1.23
C ALA A 100 19.07 5.27 0.09
N THR A 101 18.28 6.22 0.58
CA THR A 101 18.51 6.90 1.86
C THR A 101 18.51 5.93 3.04
N ILE A 102 17.55 5.00 3.09
CA ILE A 102 17.47 3.97 4.13
C ILE A 102 18.69 3.06 4.07
N ILE A 103 19.05 2.56 2.88
CA ILE A 103 20.20 1.67 2.71
C ILE A 103 21.51 2.38 3.08
N GLN A 104 21.72 3.61 2.58
CA GLN A 104 22.92 4.39 2.84
C GLN A 104 23.05 4.77 4.32
N SER A 105 21.96 5.19 4.97
CA SER A 105 21.98 5.49 6.40
C SER A 105 22.26 4.25 7.25
N ALA A 106 21.66 3.11 6.91
CA ALA A 106 21.93 1.83 7.57
C ALA A 106 23.39 1.40 7.38
N TYR A 107 23.93 1.54 6.17
CA TYR A 107 25.32 1.20 5.86
C TYR A 107 26.32 2.10 6.58
N ARG A 108 26.11 3.43 6.56
CA ARG A 108 26.94 4.39 7.32
C ARG A 108 26.92 4.08 8.81
N ALA A 109 25.74 3.80 9.36
CA ALA A 109 25.62 3.39 10.75
C ALA A 109 26.33 2.06 11.02
N HIS A 110 26.28 1.11 10.09
CA HIS A 110 26.99 -0.17 10.21
C HIS A 110 28.50 0.03 10.28
N ILE A 111 29.09 0.82 9.38
CA ILE A 111 30.53 1.13 9.38
C ILE A 111 30.99 1.65 10.74
N VAL A 112 30.25 2.59 11.34
CA VAL A 112 30.61 3.12 12.67
C VAL A 112 30.45 2.04 13.75
N ARG A 113 29.39 1.23 13.67
CA ARG A 113 29.09 0.21 14.69
C ARG A 113 30.06 -0.97 14.70
N ILE A 114 30.78 -1.23 13.60
CA ILE A 114 31.78 -2.30 13.53
C ILE A 114 33.16 -1.85 14.01
N GLN A 115 33.38 -0.56 14.27
CA GLN A 115 34.64 -0.09 14.86
C GLN A 115 34.83 -0.70 16.25
N PRO A 116 36.02 -1.21 16.60
CA PRO A 116 36.21 -2.02 17.82
C PRO A 116 35.82 -1.28 19.11
N ASP A 117 36.21 -0.03 19.24
CA ASP A 117 35.90 0.88 20.36
C ASP A 117 34.39 1.12 20.50
N VAL A 118 33.72 1.41 19.38
CA VAL A 118 32.27 1.63 19.35
C VAL A 118 31.52 0.32 19.65
N ALA A 119 31.99 -0.80 19.12
CA ALA A 119 31.39 -2.12 19.34
C ALA A 119 31.50 -2.54 20.81
N GLU A 120 32.67 -2.35 21.42
CA GLU A 120 32.93 -2.62 22.84
C GLU A 120 32.01 -1.76 23.73
N MET A 121 31.95 -0.44 23.48
CA MET A 121 31.07 0.46 24.22
C MET A 121 29.59 0.07 24.08
N ARG A 122 29.15 -0.31 22.87
CA ARG A 122 27.77 -0.78 22.65
C ARG A 122 27.49 -2.09 23.38
N ALA A 123 28.44 -3.02 23.44
CA ALA A 123 28.32 -4.26 24.19
C ALA A 123 28.21 -3.99 25.70
N PHE A 124 29.03 -3.08 26.22
CA PHE A 124 28.97 -2.60 27.59
C PHE A 124 27.59 -2.04 27.95
N TRP A 125 27.07 -1.09 27.16
CA TRP A 125 25.74 -0.50 27.42
C TRP A 125 24.61 -1.53 27.33
N ARG A 126 24.68 -2.48 26.39
CA ARG A 126 23.70 -3.58 26.32
C ARG A 126 23.71 -4.43 27.59
N ALA A 127 24.89 -4.77 28.11
CA ALA A 127 25.05 -5.56 29.33
C ALA A 127 24.50 -4.84 30.58
N LEU A 128 24.59 -3.51 30.64
CA LEU A 128 23.98 -2.72 31.71
C LEU A 128 22.45 -2.73 31.64
N THR A 129 21.88 -2.57 30.44
CA THR A 129 20.41 -2.56 30.26
C THR A 129 19.75 -3.90 30.56
N THR A 130 20.45 -5.03 30.38
CA THR A 130 19.93 -6.36 30.72
C THR A 130 20.01 -6.68 32.21
N LYS A 131 20.94 -6.07 32.96
CA LYS A 131 21.05 -6.26 34.41
C LYS A 131 19.96 -5.55 35.23
N GLY A 132 19.37 -4.47 34.71
CA GLY A 132 18.30 -3.71 35.38
C GLY A 132 16.87 -4.25 35.17
N ARG A 133 16.71 -5.39 34.50
CA ARG A 133 15.40 -6.06 34.26
C ARG A 133 15.22 -7.33 35.12
N LYS A 134 15.81 -7.35 36.32
CA LYS A 134 15.54 -8.36 37.35
C LYS A 134 14.84 -7.71 38.52
#